data_AF-A0A538L466-F1
#
_entry.id   AF-A0A538L466-F1
#
_cell.length_a   1.000
_cell.length_b   1.000
_cell.length_c   1.000
_cell.angle_alpha   90.00
_cell.angle_beta   90.00
_cell.angle_gamma   90.00
#
_symmetry.space_group_name_H-M   'P 1'
#
loop_
_entity.id
_entity.type
_entity.pdbx_description
1 polymer ?
#
loop_
_entity_poly.entity_id
_entity_poly.type
_entity_poly.pdbx_seq_one_letter_code
_entity_poly.pdbx_strand_id
1 'polypeptide(L)'
;MQDRARIFVQAGAGGNGCLSFRREAYVPKGGPDGGDGGRGGDVVVMCDPSLRDLESYRRRGHFKARRGGHGRGSLKHGAEGESLELTVPPGTQVLVEADGTRHDLVAPGQRAVVARGGPGGRGNKPDYPFTTLEPALGTLDRGDRQLVIADIPGLIEGASAGAGLGHEFLAHVERTRLLVHVLDLAPLDGSDPLANYETVEQELELHDPRLAALPRILALSKADLVGPETRAAAREEWSRRVSPEVPVMLTSSVTGLGLDELAQTLMDRVLLDAAEDEATDQAHAGVMSEGTDGMAEHRVFRPAAGRGYRVERLGEHSWRVTGAGIERLVARYDLDNDEALAHLERRLRSIGMIRALEAQGFEPGDDVEIAGVEFELDPGR
;
A
#
# COMPACT_ATOMS: atom_id res chain seq x y z
N MET A 1 1.19 36.39 -46.14
CA MET A 1 0.85 35.83 -44.82
C MET A 1 0.78 34.32 -44.99
N GLN A 2 1.68 33.58 -44.36
CA GLN A 2 1.73 32.12 -44.49
C GLN A 2 1.36 31.53 -43.13
N ASP A 3 0.27 30.77 -43.12
CA ASP A 3 -0.49 30.43 -41.90
C ASP A 3 -0.20 29.01 -41.38
N ARG A 4 0.87 28.37 -41.90
CA ARG A 4 1.22 26.98 -41.57
C ARG A 4 2.72 26.82 -41.40
N ALA A 5 3.11 26.09 -40.36
CA ALA A 5 4.48 25.69 -40.10
C ALA A 5 4.51 24.20 -39.70
N ARG A 6 5.54 23.49 -40.14
CA ARG A 6 5.81 22.11 -39.72
C ARG A 6 7.11 22.11 -38.92
N ILE A 7 7.06 21.56 -37.71
CA ILE A 7 8.18 21.52 -36.78
C ILE A 7 8.35 20.11 -36.24
N PHE A 8 9.58 19.78 -35.86
CA PHE A 8 9.91 18.57 -35.13
C PHE A 8 10.05 18.92 -33.64
N VAL A 9 9.27 18.25 -32.81
CA VAL A 9 9.35 18.35 -31.36
C VAL A 9 9.88 17.05 -30.77
N GLN A 10 10.75 17.16 -29.78
CA GLN A 10 11.26 16.02 -29.02
C GLN A 10 11.16 16.33 -27.53
N ALA A 11 10.39 15.52 -26.80
CA ALA A 11 10.37 15.62 -25.35
C ALA A 11 11.70 15.18 -24.74
N GLY A 12 11.93 15.59 -23.49
CA GLY A 12 13.07 15.14 -22.72
C GLY A 12 13.02 13.63 -22.49
N ALA A 13 14.15 12.94 -22.63
CA ALA A 13 14.25 11.58 -22.11
C ALA A 13 14.29 11.61 -20.58
N GLY A 14 13.87 10.52 -19.94
CA GLY A 14 14.09 10.34 -18.51
C GLY A 14 15.58 10.23 -18.17
N GLY A 15 15.92 10.60 -16.94
CA GLY A 15 17.19 10.25 -16.35
C GLY A 15 17.24 8.77 -16.01
N ASN A 16 18.44 8.18 -15.99
CA ASN A 16 18.60 6.80 -15.50
C ASN A 16 18.54 6.78 -13.97
N GLY A 17 17.96 5.72 -13.40
CA GLY A 17 18.11 5.42 -11.99
C GLY A 17 19.54 4.97 -11.64
N CYS A 18 19.87 5.02 -10.37
CA CYS A 18 21.19 4.67 -9.87
C CYS A 18 21.18 3.30 -9.19
N LEU A 19 22.19 2.46 -9.44
CA LEU A 19 22.49 1.27 -8.65
C LEU A 19 23.64 1.64 -7.70
N SER A 20 23.35 1.85 -6.42
CA SER A 20 24.33 2.27 -5.41
C SER A 20 24.08 1.56 -4.07
N PHE A 21 25.13 1.42 -3.26
CA PHE A 21 25.07 0.84 -1.92
C PHE A 21 25.87 1.71 -0.93
N ARG A 22 25.36 1.84 0.29
CA ARG A 22 26.01 2.58 1.37
C ARG A 22 27.37 2.00 1.71
N ARG A 23 28.29 2.87 2.11
CA ARG A 23 29.63 2.50 2.59
C ARG A 23 29.91 3.24 3.88
N GLU A 24 29.88 2.49 4.97
CA GLU A 24 30.14 2.98 6.32
C GLU A 24 31.32 2.20 6.91
N ALA A 25 32.15 2.86 7.71
CA ALA A 25 33.24 2.19 8.39
C ALA A 25 32.65 1.11 9.31
N TYR A 26 33.25 -0.08 9.34
CA TYR A 26 32.83 -1.21 10.17
C TYR A 26 31.49 -1.87 9.80
N VAL A 27 30.84 -1.46 8.70
CA VAL A 27 29.65 -2.15 8.15
C VAL A 27 30.05 -2.92 6.88
N PRO A 28 30.13 -4.26 6.93
CA PRO A 28 30.64 -5.06 5.79
C PRO A 28 29.78 -4.97 4.52
N LYS A 29 28.47 -4.75 4.66
CA LYS A 29 27.52 -4.61 3.54
C LYS A 29 26.50 -3.52 3.86
N GLY A 30 26.73 -2.31 3.34
CA GLY A 30 25.73 -1.25 3.43
C GLY A 30 24.52 -1.54 2.53
N GLY A 31 23.33 -1.16 2.99
CA GLY A 31 22.10 -1.31 2.22
C GLY A 31 22.13 -0.51 0.91
N PRO A 32 21.26 -0.83 -0.06
CA PRO A 32 21.17 -0.07 -1.29
C PRO A 32 20.80 1.40 -1.01
N ASP A 33 21.24 2.32 -1.88
CA ASP A 33 21.00 3.75 -1.73
C ASP A 33 20.94 4.52 -3.06
N GLY A 34 20.68 3.86 -4.19
CA GLY A 34 20.62 4.53 -5.49
C GLY A 34 19.27 5.18 -5.77
N GLY A 35 19.25 6.51 -5.92
CA GLY A 35 18.03 7.27 -6.26
C GLY A 35 17.51 7.04 -7.69
N ASP A 36 16.25 7.41 -7.91
CA ASP A 36 15.59 7.38 -9.23
C ASP A 36 16.08 8.50 -10.15
N GLY A 37 15.99 8.29 -11.45
CA GLY A 37 16.17 9.34 -12.44
C GLY A 37 14.99 10.30 -12.49
N GLY A 38 15.26 11.56 -12.82
CA GLY A 38 14.21 12.57 -13.00
C GLY A 38 13.42 12.36 -14.29
N ARG A 39 12.16 12.80 -14.30
CA ARG A 39 11.33 12.80 -15.51
C ARG A 39 11.92 13.75 -16.55
N GLY A 40 11.79 13.42 -17.84
CA GLY A 40 12.14 14.35 -18.91
C GLY A 40 11.12 15.48 -19.04
N GLY A 41 11.54 16.63 -19.58
CA GLY A 41 10.64 17.77 -19.80
C GLY A 41 9.64 17.51 -20.93
N ASP A 42 8.45 18.08 -20.82
CA ASP A 42 7.42 18.05 -21.86
C ASP A 42 7.69 19.09 -22.94
N VAL A 43 7.05 18.92 -24.10
CA VAL A 43 6.89 20.02 -25.07
C VAL A 43 5.47 20.58 -24.97
N VAL A 44 5.47 21.79 -24.44
CA VAL A 44 4.42 22.79 -24.24
C VAL A 44 3.97 23.53 -25.50
N VAL A 45 2.74 23.50 -26.00
CA VAL A 45 2.27 24.59 -26.89
C VAL A 45 1.33 25.49 -26.11
N MET A 46 1.59 26.80 -26.12
CA MET A 46 0.82 27.80 -25.37
C MET A 46 0.30 28.90 -26.29
N CYS A 47 -0.95 29.29 -26.10
CA CYS A 47 -1.56 30.41 -26.79
C CYS A 47 -1.06 31.75 -26.22
N ASP A 48 -0.39 32.57 -27.03
CA ASP A 48 0.09 33.90 -26.66
C ASP A 48 -0.56 34.97 -27.57
N PRO A 49 -1.41 35.85 -27.02
CA PRO A 49 -2.12 36.88 -27.81
C PRO A 49 -1.20 37.98 -28.37
N SER A 50 0.06 38.07 -27.93
CA SER A 50 1.02 39.03 -28.47
C SER A 50 1.55 38.64 -29.85
N LEU A 51 1.43 37.35 -30.22
CA LEU A 51 1.86 36.82 -31.51
C LEU A 51 0.75 36.96 -32.56
N ARG A 52 1.16 37.12 -33.83
CA ARG A 52 0.25 37.30 -34.97
C ARG A 52 0.45 36.28 -36.11
N ASP A 53 1.55 35.55 -36.08
CA ASP A 53 1.90 34.57 -37.11
C ASP A 53 2.82 33.47 -36.54
N LEU A 54 3.18 32.51 -37.41
CA LEU A 54 4.04 31.37 -37.10
C LEU A 54 5.45 31.50 -37.71
N GLU A 55 5.91 32.72 -38.04
CA GLU A 55 7.17 32.90 -38.78
C GLU A 55 8.40 32.40 -38.00
N SER A 56 8.37 32.52 -36.67
CA SER A 56 9.43 32.06 -35.75
C SER A 56 9.74 30.56 -35.91
N TYR A 57 8.74 29.75 -36.26
CA TYR A 57 8.85 28.30 -36.43
C TYR A 57 9.41 27.88 -37.78
N ARG A 58 9.55 28.79 -38.75
CA ARG A 58 10.05 28.46 -40.09
C ARG A 58 11.58 28.34 -40.15
N ARG A 59 12.28 29.12 -39.34
CA ARG A 59 13.76 29.17 -39.36
C ARG A 59 14.39 28.06 -38.53
N ARG A 60 13.66 27.58 -37.51
CA ARG A 60 14.13 26.58 -36.56
C ARG A 60 13.19 25.38 -36.60
N GLY A 61 13.65 24.29 -37.20
CA GLY A 61 12.82 23.10 -37.41
C GLY A 61 12.76 22.13 -36.23
N HIS A 62 13.67 22.24 -35.25
CA HIS A 62 13.81 21.26 -34.16
C HIS A 62 13.74 21.92 -32.80
N PHE A 63 12.83 21.42 -31.96
CA PHE A 63 12.56 21.90 -30.61
C PHE A 63 12.66 20.72 -29.65
N LYS A 64 13.53 20.83 -28.64
CA LYS A 64 13.82 19.73 -27.73
C LYS A 64 13.76 20.18 -26.28
N ALA A 65 12.93 19.51 -25.49
CA ALA A 65 12.88 19.70 -24.04
C ALA A 65 14.08 19.05 -23.34
N ARG A 66 14.37 19.48 -22.11
CA ARG A 66 15.55 19.01 -21.38
C ARG A 66 15.34 17.58 -20.87
N ARG A 67 16.43 16.81 -20.88
CA ARG A 67 16.47 15.47 -20.28
C ARG A 67 16.41 15.60 -18.75
N GLY A 68 15.73 14.66 -18.09
CA GLY A 68 15.82 14.50 -16.64
C GLY A 68 17.23 14.09 -16.19
N GLY A 69 17.62 14.54 -15.01
CA GLY A 69 18.89 14.21 -14.36
C GLY A 69 18.94 12.74 -13.93
N HIS A 70 20.14 12.16 -13.88
CA HIS A 70 20.33 10.82 -13.33
C HIS A 70 20.16 10.81 -11.82
N GLY A 71 19.60 9.71 -11.29
CA GLY A 71 19.69 9.41 -9.88
C GLY A 71 21.14 9.20 -9.45
N ARG A 72 21.41 9.31 -8.16
CA ARG A 72 22.73 9.13 -7.55
C ARG A 72 22.61 8.35 -6.24
N GLY A 73 23.75 7.87 -5.73
CA GLY A 73 23.84 7.30 -4.38
C GLY A 73 23.40 8.29 -3.30
N SER A 74 23.29 7.81 -2.06
CA SER A 74 22.70 8.53 -0.94
C SER A 74 21.26 8.98 -1.19
N LEU A 75 20.48 8.15 -1.89
CA LEU A 75 19.06 8.32 -2.22
C LEU A 75 18.75 9.61 -3.00
N LYS A 76 19.73 10.14 -3.73
CA LYS A 76 19.58 11.41 -4.44
C LYS A 76 18.86 11.19 -5.77
N HIS A 77 17.61 11.64 -5.84
CA HIS A 77 16.83 11.63 -7.08
C HIS A 77 17.37 12.62 -8.12
N GLY A 78 17.23 12.26 -9.38
CA GLY A 78 17.58 13.13 -10.49
C GLY A 78 16.56 14.26 -10.66
N ALA A 79 17.04 15.48 -10.96
CA ALA A 79 16.17 16.63 -11.21
C ALA A 79 15.29 16.40 -12.45
N GLU A 80 14.07 16.95 -12.43
CA GLU A 80 13.21 16.94 -13.61
C GLU A 80 13.80 17.78 -14.74
N GLY A 81 13.60 17.32 -15.97
CA GLY A 81 13.97 18.07 -17.15
C GLY A 81 13.04 19.26 -17.34
N GLU A 82 13.61 20.44 -17.56
CA GLU A 82 12.87 21.64 -17.94
C GLU A 82 12.04 21.39 -19.21
N SER A 83 10.73 21.68 -19.10
CA SER A 83 9.80 21.60 -20.22
C SER A 83 10.01 22.76 -21.17
N LEU A 84 9.80 22.52 -22.46
CA LEU A 84 9.94 23.53 -23.49
C LEU A 84 8.57 24.07 -23.88
N GLU A 85 8.35 25.37 -23.69
CA GLU A 85 7.12 26.04 -24.12
C GLU A 85 7.30 26.71 -25.49
N LEU A 86 6.38 26.42 -26.41
CA LEU A 86 6.27 26.96 -27.76
C LEU A 86 5.03 27.82 -27.82
N THR A 87 5.20 29.14 -27.96
CA THR A 87 4.11 30.12 -28.01
C THR A 87 3.54 30.27 -29.42
N VAL A 88 2.22 30.23 -29.57
CA VAL A 88 1.53 30.38 -30.86
C VAL A 88 0.40 31.42 -30.76
N PRO A 89 0.03 32.10 -31.86
CA PRO A 89 -1.07 33.05 -31.85
C PRO A 89 -2.42 32.36 -31.57
N PRO A 90 -3.42 33.08 -31.02
CA PRO A 90 -4.77 32.56 -30.86
C PRO A 90 -5.39 32.10 -32.18
N GLY A 91 -6.14 31.01 -32.14
CA GLY A 91 -6.73 30.36 -33.31
C GLY A 91 -5.82 29.32 -33.97
N THR A 92 -4.63 29.05 -33.40
CA THR A 92 -3.71 28.04 -33.95
C THR A 92 -4.25 26.63 -33.72
N GLN A 93 -4.32 25.85 -34.80
CA GLN A 93 -4.62 24.42 -34.77
C GLN A 93 -3.32 23.62 -34.82
N VAL A 94 -3.09 22.77 -33.83
CA VAL A 94 -1.91 21.91 -33.74
C VAL A 94 -2.32 20.48 -34.03
N LEU A 95 -1.70 19.88 -35.05
CA LEU A 95 -1.86 18.46 -35.41
C LEU A 95 -0.56 17.73 -35.07
N VAL A 96 -0.63 16.76 -34.17
CA VAL A 96 0.48 15.86 -33.85
C VAL A 96 0.50 14.73 -34.87
N GLU A 97 1.46 14.75 -35.80
CA GLU A 97 1.53 13.75 -36.89
C GLU A 97 1.78 12.31 -36.39
N ALA A 98 2.34 12.14 -35.18
CA ALA A 98 2.72 10.83 -34.64
C ALA A 98 1.52 9.99 -34.18
N ASP A 99 0.50 10.62 -33.58
CA ASP A 99 -0.68 9.94 -33.03
C ASP A 99 -2.01 10.50 -33.57
N GLY A 100 -1.95 11.53 -34.42
CA GLY A 100 -3.12 12.18 -35.01
C GLY A 100 -3.86 13.15 -34.09
N THR A 101 -3.36 13.40 -32.87
CA THR A 101 -4.00 14.27 -31.89
C THR A 101 -4.10 15.70 -32.42
N ARG A 102 -5.24 16.35 -32.17
CA ARG A 102 -5.49 17.75 -32.53
C ARG A 102 -5.74 18.59 -31.30
N HIS A 103 -5.13 19.77 -31.27
CA HIS A 103 -5.36 20.77 -30.25
C HIS A 103 -5.69 22.10 -30.90
N ASP A 104 -6.82 22.69 -30.54
CA ASP A 104 -7.21 24.03 -30.96
C ASP A 104 -6.94 25.01 -29.83
N LEU A 105 -5.99 25.92 -30.05
CA LEU A 105 -5.55 26.92 -29.08
C LEU A 105 -6.22 28.25 -29.39
N VAL A 106 -7.33 28.52 -28.70
CA VAL A 106 -8.21 29.67 -28.96
C VAL A 106 -8.15 30.73 -27.86
N ALA A 107 -7.98 30.32 -26.60
CA ALA A 107 -7.98 31.23 -25.47
C ALA A 107 -6.54 31.64 -25.08
N PRO A 108 -6.28 32.93 -24.79
CA PRO A 108 -4.99 33.37 -24.26
C PRO A 108 -4.55 32.54 -23.04
N GLY A 109 -3.30 32.08 -23.04
CA GLY A 109 -2.74 31.23 -21.98
C GLY A 109 -3.18 29.77 -22.01
N GLN A 110 -4.03 29.36 -22.96
CA GLN A 110 -4.39 27.94 -23.15
C GLN A 110 -3.14 27.13 -23.50
N ARG A 111 -3.00 25.95 -22.90
CA ARG A 111 -1.82 25.09 -23.03
C ARG A 111 -2.21 23.69 -23.52
N ALA A 112 -1.37 23.10 -24.37
CA ALA A 112 -1.53 21.73 -24.86
C ALA A 112 -0.18 21.02 -24.92
N VAL A 113 -0.08 19.85 -24.28
CA VAL A 113 1.14 19.03 -24.30
C VAL A 113 1.18 18.23 -25.60
N VAL A 114 2.16 18.50 -26.46
CA VAL A 114 2.28 17.87 -27.78
C VAL A 114 3.32 16.75 -27.83
N ALA A 115 4.21 16.70 -26.84
CA ALA A 115 5.12 15.57 -26.64
C ALA A 115 5.40 15.41 -25.14
N ARG A 116 5.12 14.23 -24.59
CA ARG A 116 5.34 13.94 -23.17
C ARG A 116 6.77 13.49 -22.92
N GLY A 117 7.39 14.06 -21.90
CA GLY A 117 8.68 13.67 -21.37
C GLY A 117 8.69 12.24 -20.86
N GLY A 118 9.79 11.54 -21.13
CA GLY A 118 9.99 10.15 -20.75
C GLY A 118 10.05 9.98 -19.24
N PRO A 119 9.58 8.82 -18.71
CA PRO A 119 9.67 8.52 -17.29
C PRO A 119 11.13 8.37 -16.86
N GLY A 120 11.42 8.77 -15.62
CA GLY A 120 12.70 8.49 -14.99
C GLY A 120 12.90 6.99 -14.74
N GLY A 121 14.12 6.50 -14.92
CA GLY A 121 14.47 5.12 -14.59
C GLY A 121 14.52 4.92 -13.08
N ARG A 122 14.07 3.75 -12.61
CA ARG A 122 14.10 3.40 -11.18
C ARG A 122 15.52 3.11 -10.72
N GLY A 123 15.91 3.69 -9.58
CA GLY A 123 17.13 3.33 -8.88
C GLY A 123 16.97 2.03 -8.11
N ASN A 124 18.05 1.55 -7.50
CA ASN A 124 18.01 0.39 -6.61
C ASN A 124 17.72 0.77 -5.17
N LYS A 125 17.28 2.02 -4.90
CA LYS A 125 16.82 2.45 -3.59
C LYS A 125 15.99 1.31 -2.98
N PRO A 126 16.23 0.95 -1.71
CA PRO A 126 15.41 -0.03 -1.06
C PRO A 126 13.99 0.50 -1.12
N ASP A 127 13.06 -0.38 -1.50
CA ASP A 127 11.64 -0.15 -1.31
C ASP A 127 11.38 -0.23 0.20
N TYR A 128 11.83 0.80 0.95
CA TYR A 128 11.31 1.22 2.26
C TYR A 128 12.19 1.00 3.51
N PRO A 129 11.91 1.77 4.60
CA PRO A 129 12.73 1.90 5.81
C PRO A 129 12.20 1.03 6.96
N PHE A 130 11.60 -0.12 6.65
CA PHE A 130 11.22 -1.09 7.67
C PHE A 130 12.32 -2.15 7.72
N THR A 131 12.95 -2.32 8.88
CA THR A 131 13.93 -3.40 9.10
C THR A 131 13.29 -4.78 9.19
N THR A 132 12.00 -4.90 8.87
CA THR A 132 11.30 -6.18 8.82
C THR A 132 10.38 -6.20 7.61
N LEU A 133 10.78 -6.98 6.59
CA LEU A 133 10.01 -7.22 5.36
C LEU A 133 8.75 -8.08 5.61
N GLU A 134 8.59 -8.60 6.84
CA GLU A 134 7.50 -9.48 7.26
C GLU A 134 7.02 -9.05 8.67
N PRO A 135 5.84 -8.42 8.82
CA PRO A 135 5.30 -8.14 10.15
C PRO A 135 5.06 -9.46 10.90
N ALA A 136 5.45 -9.52 12.17
CA ALA A 136 5.11 -10.64 13.02
C ALA A 136 3.60 -10.63 13.29
N LEU A 137 2.85 -11.42 12.53
CA LEU A 137 1.43 -11.64 12.75
C LEU A 137 1.24 -12.69 13.85
N GLY A 138 0.53 -12.31 14.90
CA GLY A 138 0.04 -13.21 15.94
C GLY A 138 -1.47 -13.37 15.86
N THR A 139 -1.99 -14.49 16.33
CA THR A 139 -3.43 -14.69 16.54
C THR A 139 -3.74 -14.73 18.02
N LEU A 140 -4.78 -14.02 18.42
CA LEU A 140 -5.36 -14.10 19.75
C LEU A 140 -6.66 -14.90 19.65
N ASP A 141 -6.67 -16.10 20.20
CA ASP A 141 -7.83 -16.98 20.22
C ASP A 141 -8.52 -16.94 21.60
N ARG A 142 -9.83 -16.72 21.61
CA ARG A 142 -10.68 -16.80 22.81
C ARG A 142 -12.05 -17.37 22.45
N GLY A 143 -12.25 -18.65 22.77
CA GLY A 143 -13.50 -19.37 22.46
C GLY A 143 -13.63 -19.65 20.96
N ASP A 144 -14.72 -19.19 20.37
CA ASP A 144 -15.01 -19.23 18.93
C ASP A 144 -14.47 -17.99 18.17
N ARG A 145 -13.76 -17.09 18.86
CA ARG A 145 -13.27 -15.82 18.30
C ARG A 145 -11.77 -15.81 18.12
N GLN A 146 -11.33 -15.23 17.01
CA GLN A 146 -9.93 -15.03 16.66
C GLN A 146 -9.70 -13.58 16.22
N LEU A 147 -8.70 -12.93 16.82
CA LEU A 147 -8.21 -11.62 16.40
C LEU A 147 -6.79 -11.77 15.85
N VAL A 148 -6.49 -11.05 14.76
CA VAL A 148 -5.13 -10.94 14.25
C VAL A 148 -4.48 -9.71 14.89
N ILE A 149 -3.33 -9.92 15.52
CA ILE A 149 -2.49 -8.88 16.08
C ILE A 149 -1.28 -8.75 15.16
N ALA A 150 -1.00 -7.55 14.71
CA ALA A 150 0.21 -7.23 13.97
C ALA A 150 1.05 -6.28 14.81
N ASP A 151 2.34 -6.56 14.94
CA ASP A 151 3.27 -5.53 15.38
C ASP A 151 3.45 -4.52 14.25
N ILE A 152 3.28 -3.24 14.56
CA ILE A 152 3.56 -2.15 13.62
C ILE A 152 5.03 -1.81 13.84
N PRO A 153 5.96 -2.27 12.97
CA PRO A 153 7.38 -2.01 13.16
C PRO A 153 7.63 -0.49 13.30
N GLY A 154 8.27 -0.10 14.40
CA GLY A 154 8.34 1.28 14.88
C GLY A 154 8.93 2.28 13.87
N LEU A 155 8.19 3.34 13.58
CA LEU A 155 8.37 4.66 14.22
C LEU A 155 9.74 4.88 14.91
N ILE A 156 10.84 4.78 14.15
CA ILE A 156 12.17 5.24 14.58
C ILE A 156 12.46 6.61 13.95
N GLU A 157 13.21 7.42 14.69
CA GLU A 157 13.69 8.74 14.31
C GLU A 157 14.24 8.75 12.86
N GLY A 158 13.49 9.37 11.94
CA GLY A 158 13.80 9.40 10.50
C GLY A 158 12.86 8.62 9.58
N ALA A 159 11.82 7.94 10.11
CA ALA A 159 10.77 7.29 9.30
C ALA A 159 9.84 8.28 8.56
N SER A 160 9.88 9.56 8.92
CA SER A 160 9.01 10.63 8.39
C SER A 160 9.40 11.18 7.01
N ALA A 161 10.43 10.64 6.36
CA ALA A 161 10.84 11.03 5.01
C ALA A 161 10.29 10.09 3.91
N GLY A 162 8.99 9.82 3.95
CA GLY A 162 8.12 9.68 2.77
C GLY A 162 8.32 8.50 1.81
N ALA A 163 7.24 7.72 1.69
CA ALA A 163 6.97 6.61 0.77
C ALA A 163 7.76 5.36 1.14
N GLY A 164 7.13 4.28 1.58
CA GLY A 164 5.84 3.72 1.19
C GLY A 164 5.79 2.24 1.61
N LEU A 165 4.73 1.54 1.26
CA LEU A 165 4.46 0.17 1.67
C LEU A 165 3.79 -0.55 0.50
N GLY A 166 4.06 -1.84 0.32
CA GLY A 166 3.36 -2.65 -0.68
C GLY A 166 1.84 -2.66 -0.42
N HIS A 167 1.06 -2.89 -1.48
CA HIS A 167 -0.42 -3.00 -1.40
C HIS A 167 -0.89 -3.98 -0.32
N GLU A 168 -0.11 -5.01 0.03
CA GLU A 168 -0.46 -5.97 1.08
C GLU A 168 -0.30 -5.38 2.49
N PHE A 169 0.73 -4.61 2.82
CA PHE A 169 0.89 -4.02 4.16
C PHE A 169 -0.10 -2.87 4.41
N LEU A 170 -0.33 -2.00 3.42
CA LEU A 170 -1.37 -0.97 3.51
C LEU A 170 -2.75 -1.60 3.73
N ALA A 171 -3.03 -2.75 3.12
CA ALA A 171 -4.27 -3.47 3.34
C ALA A 171 -4.41 -4.07 4.77
N HIS A 172 -3.33 -4.25 5.54
CA HIS A 172 -3.40 -4.63 6.96
C HIS A 172 -3.63 -3.41 7.86
N VAL A 173 -2.96 -2.30 7.54
CA VAL A 173 -3.14 -1.00 8.20
C VAL A 173 -4.54 -0.42 7.96
N GLU A 174 -5.11 -0.61 6.76
CA GLU A 174 -6.50 -0.26 6.42
C GLU A 174 -7.52 -1.10 7.19
N ARG A 175 -7.18 -2.34 7.55
CA ARG A 175 -8.00 -3.25 8.37
C ARG A 175 -7.75 -3.10 9.87
N THR A 176 -6.83 -2.24 10.27
CA THR A 176 -6.55 -2.00 11.69
C THR A 176 -7.69 -1.16 12.27
N ARG A 177 -8.32 -1.68 13.32
CA ARG A 177 -9.52 -1.07 13.95
C ARG A 177 -9.22 -0.45 15.30
N LEU A 178 -8.12 -0.85 15.94
CA LEU A 178 -7.71 -0.41 17.26
C LEU A 178 -6.18 -0.53 17.36
N LEU A 179 -5.53 0.42 18.06
CA LEU A 179 -4.11 0.30 18.38
C LEU A 179 -3.87 0.09 19.88
N VAL A 180 -2.88 -0.73 20.18
CA VAL A 180 -2.31 -0.86 21.53
C VAL A 180 -1.02 -0.05 21.57
N HIS A 181 -1.03 1.05 22.31
CA HIS A 181 0.16 1.84 22.58
C HIS A 181 0.90 1.17 23.74
N VAL A 182 2.08 0.61 23.47
CA VAL A 182 2.89 -0.08 24.48
C VAL A 182 3.94 0.90 25.02
N LEU A 183 3.87 1.21 26.31
CA LEU A 183 4.79 2.14 26.97
C LEU A 183 5.58 1.42 28.06
N ASP A 184 6.89 1.62 28.10
CA ASP A 184 7.77 1.03 29.12
C ASP A 184 7.74 1.83 30.43
N LEU A 185 7.46 1.16 31.56
CA LEU A 185 7.52 1.76 32.89
C LEU A 185 8.93 1.91 33.45
N ALA A 186 9.89 1.14 32.95
CA ALA A 186 11.28 1.16 33.40
C ALA A 186 12.24 1.03 32.20
N PRO A 187 12.28 2.03 31.31
CA PRO A 187 13.13 2.02 30.14
C PRO A 187 14.61 1.94 30.53
N LEU A 188 15.32 0.98 29.95
CA LEU A 188 16.72 0.68 30.28
C LEU A 188 17.69 1.77 29.82
N ASP A 189 17.30 2.56 28.83
CA ASP A 189 18.04 3.70 28.30
C ASP A 189 17.80 5.00 29.09
N GLY A 190 16.91 4.96 30.09
CA GLY A 190 16.53 6.13 30.88
C GLY A 190 15.69 7.15 30.13
N SER A 191 15.09 6.77 28.99
CA SER A 191 14.15 7.63 28.25
C SER A 191 12.94 8.00 29.11
N ASP A 192 12.40 9.20 28.90
CA ASP A 192 11.19 9.65 29.58
C ASP A 192 9.95 9.02 28.92
N PRO A 193 9.13 8.23 29.65
CA PRO A 193 7.92 7.64 29.11
C PRO A 193 6.94 8.66 28.52
N LEU A 194 6.90 9.89 29.05
CA LEU A 194 6.05 10.94 28.49
C LEU A 194 6.55 11.39 27.11
N ALA A 195 7.84 11.69 26.98
CA ALA A 195 8.44 12.07 25.72
C ALA A 195 8.30 10.96 24.65
N ASN A 196 8.45 9.69 25.06
CA ASN A 196 8.25 8.55 24.16
C ASN A 196 6.82 8.47 23.64
N TYR A 197 5.83 8.66 24.53
CA TYR A 197 4.42 8.68 24.14
C TYR A 197 4.11 9.82 23.16
N GLU A 198 4.56 11.04 23.47
CA GLU A 198 4.35 12.21 22.61
C GLU A 198 5.00 12.04 21.23
N THR A 199 6.20 11.44 21.19
CA THR A 199 6.91 11.16 19.94
C THR A 199 6.11 10.19 19.07
N VAL A 200 5.66 9.07 19.64
CA VAL A 200 4.87 8.06 18.91
C VAL A 200 3.57 8.65 18.38
N GLU A 201 2.83 9.42 19.18
CA GLU A 201 1.57 10.03 18.73
C GLU A 201 1.79 11.08 17.63
N GLN A 202 2.84 11.90 17.73
CA GLN A 202 3.21 12.86 16.66
C GLN A 202 3.59 12.14 15.37
N GLU A 203 4.37 11.06 15.45
CA GLU A 203 4.75 10.30 14.27
C GLU A 203 3.55 9.60 13.62
N LEU A 204 2.62 9.07 14.42
CA LEU A 204 1.35 8.50 13.93
C LEU A 204 0.52 9.56 13.18
N GLU A 205 0.38 10.76 13.75
CA GLU A 205 -0.39 11.86 13.15
C GLU A 205 0.24 12.35 11.84
N LEU A 206 1.57 12.45 11.79
CA LEU A 206 2.30 12.82 10.58
C LEU A 206 2.21 11.76 9.48
N HIS A 207 2.11 10.48 9.85
CA HIS A 207 2.14 9.37 8.91
C HIS A 207 0.77 9.03 8.32
N ASP A 208 -0.26 8.83 9.15
CA ASP A 208 -1.62 8.53 8.70
C ASP A 208 -2.65 9.09 9.70
N PRO A 209 -3.31 10.22 9.36
CA PRO A 209 -4.35 10.81 10.21
C PRO A 209 -5.50 9.85 10.56
N ARG A 210 -5.78 8.86 9.70
CA ARG A 210 -6.79 7.84 9.99
C ARG A 210 -6.34 6.89 11.09
N LEU A 211 -5.07 6.47 11.10
CA LEU A 211 -4.52 5.62 12.17
C LEU A 211 -4.43 6.37 13.49
N ALA A 212 -4.09 7.66 13.44
CA ALA A 212 -4.07 8.53 14.61
C ALA A 212 -5.46 8.62 15.26
N ALA A 213 -6.53 8.60 14.46
CA ALA A 213 -7.92 8.65 14.95
C ALA A 213 -8.46 7.31 15.50
N LEU A 214 -7.76 6.19 15.31
CA LEU A 214 -8.26 4.89 15.77
C LEU A 214 -8.35 4.82 17.32
N PRO A 215 -9.32 4.07 17.87
CA PRO A 215 -9.38 3.76 19.29
C PRO A 215 -8.04 3.26 19.85
N ARG A 216 -7.76 3.62 21.10
CA ARG A 216 -6.50 3.30 21.79
C ARG A 216 -6.72 2.45 23.03
N ILE A 217 -5.76 1.58 23.29
CA ILE A 217 -5.49 1.00 24.61
C ILE A 217 -4.04 1.33 24.97
N LEU A 218 -3.81 1.86 26.17
CA LEU A 218 -2.46 2.10 26.69
C LEU A 218 -2.03 0.94 27.57
N ALA A 219 -1.02 0.20 27.13
CA ALA A 219 -0.41 -0.91 27.86
C ALA A 219 0.92 -0.46 28.49
N LEU A 220 0.91 -0.24 29.80
CA LEU A 220 2.09 0.08 30.60
C LEU A 220 2.88 -1.21 30.88
N SER A 221 3.84 -1.49 30.00
CA SER A 221 4.66 -2.69 29.97
C SER A 221 5.80 -2.67 31.00
N LYS A 222 6.40 -3.85 31.20
CA LYS A 222 7.45 -4.13 32.19
C LYS A 222 7.07 -3.75 33.62
N ALA A 223 5.78 -3.87 33.96
CA ALA A 223 5.29 -3.59 35.31
C ALA A 223 6.02 -4.43 36.39
N ASP A 224 6.52 -5.61 36.04
CA ASP A 224 7.32 -6.47 36.92
C ASP A 224 8.58 -5.80 37.47
N LEU A 225 9.15 -4.83 36.77
CA LEU A 225 10.38 -4.13 37.16
C LEU A 225 10.16 -3.02 38.20
N VAL A 226 8.92 -2.64 38.47
CA VAL A 226 8.57 -1.55 39.39
C VAL A 226 7.69 -2.04 40.55
N GLY A 227 7.76 -1.34 41.69
CA GLY A 227 7.00 -1.68 42.91
C GLY A 227 5.51 -1.38 42.81
N PRO A 228 4.65 -1.97 43.67
CA PRO A 228 3.20 -1.78 43.64
C PRO A 228 2.74 -0.30 43.74
N GLU A 229 3.43 0.50 44.57
CA GLU A 229 3.14 1.92 44.72
C GLU A 229 3.40 2.69 43.41
N THR A 230 4.54 2.42 42.76
CA THR A 230 4.90 3.00 41.46
C THR A 230 3.92 2.60 40.37
N ARG A 231 3.47 1.33 40.34
CA ARG A 231 2.46 0.86 39.38
C ARG A 231 1.13 1.60 39.55
N ALA A 232 0.67 1.75 40.79
CA ALA A 232 -0.58 2.44 41.10
C ALA A 232 -0.51 3.93 40.71
N ALA A 233 0.60 4.59 41.08
CA ALA A 233 0.86 5.97 40.72
C ALA A 233 0.91 6.17 39.20
N ALA A 234 1.66 5.33 38.47
CA ALA A 234 1.75 5.41 37.02
C ALA A 234 0.39 5.19 36.34
N ARG A 235 -0.41 4.23 36.82
CA ARG A 235 -1.76 3.98 36.28
C ARG A 235 -2.67 5.20 36.48
N GLU A 236 -2.71 5.76 37.67
CA GLU A 236 -3.52 6.96 37.98
C GLU A 236 -3.04 8.17 37.16
N GLU A 237 -1.73 8.33 37.07
CA GLU A 237 -1.06 9.38 36.33
C GLU A 237 -1.42 9.35 34.84
N TRP A 238 -1.27 8.20 34.20
CA TRP A 238 -1.59 8.02 32.79
C TRP A 238 -3.10 8.08 32.52
N SER A 239 -3.93 7.55 33.42
CA SER A 239 -5.40 7.65 33.28
C SER A 239 -5.92 9.09 33.30
N ARG A 240 -5.19 10.02 33.92
CA ARG A 240 -5.51 11.46 33.89
C ARG A 240 -4.99 12.17 32.64
N ARG A 241 -3.95 11.64 32.00
CA ARG A 241 -3.30 12.24 30.82
C ARG A 241 -4.03 11.89 29.53
N VAL A 242 -4.44 10.64 29.38
CA VAL A 242 -5.15 10.17 28.18
C VAL A 242 -6.65 10.47 28.28
N SER A 243 -7.35 10.42 27.14
CA SER A 243 -8.81 10.53 27.12
C SER A 243 -9.46 9.48 28.04
N PRO A 244 -10.55 9.79 28.76
CA PRO A 244 -11.26 8.83 29.63
C PRO A 244 -11.70 7.53 28.94
N GLU A 245 -11.80 7.55 27.62
CA GLU A 245 -12.21 6.40 26.80
C GLU A 245 -11.07 5.39 26.57
N VAL A 246 -9.82 5.80 26.78
CA VAL A 246 -8.61 5.00 26.59
C VAL A 246 -8.30 4.21 27.87
N PRO A 247 -8.39 2.87 27.85
CA PRO A 247 -7.99 2.05 28.99
C PRO A 247 -6.50 2.14 29.22
N VAL A 248 -6.13 2.27 30.49
CA VAL A 248 -4.74 2.17 30.95
C VAL A 248 -4.58 0.88 31.74
N MET A 249 -3.74 -0.01 31.21
CA MET A 249 -3.56 -1.37 31.72
C MET A 249 -2.09 -1.61 32.07
N LEU A 250 -1.84 -2.26 33.21
CA LEU A 250 -0.49 -2.64 33.63
C LEU A 250 -0.18 -4.03 33.09
N THR A 251 0.89 -4.18 32.33
CA THR A 251 1.24 -5.44 31.67
C THR A 251 2.68 -5.88 31.94
N SER A 252 2.91 -7.18 31.86
CA SER A 252 4.24 -7.78 31.89
C SER A 252 4.26 -9.04 31.03
N SER A 253 5.06 -9.00 29.96
CA SER A 253 5.26 -10.17 29.09
C SER A 253 6.02 -11.31 29.79
N VAL A 254 6.80 -11.00 30.83
CA VAL A 254 7.59 -11.99 31.58
C VAL A 254 6.73 -12.73 32.60
N THR A 255 5.88 -12.00 33.33
CA THR A 255 5.08 -12.59 34.42
C THR A 255 3.66 -12.95 34.00
N GLY A 256 3.22 -12.48 32.83
CA GLY A 256 1.83 -12.63 32.36
C GLY A 256 0.85 -11.63 33.00
N LEU A 257 1.32 -10.75 33.90
CA LEU A 257 0.46 -9.77 34.57
C LEU A 257 -0.31 -8.94 33.54
N GLY A 258 -1.62 -8.84 33.72
CA GLY A 258 -2.52 -7.98 32.92
C GLY A 258 -2.72 -8.39 31.45
N LEU A 259 -2.05 -9.45 30.96
CA LEU A 259 -2.19 -9.86 29.56
C LEU A 259 -3.56 -10.46 29.25
N ASP A 260 -4.15 -11.22 30.17
CA ASP A 260 -5.51 -11.75 30.00
C ASP A 260 -6.57 -10.65 30.02
N GLU A 261 -6.41 -9.66 30.89
CA GLU A 261 -7.28 -8.48 30.94
C GLU A 261 -7.17 -7.67 29.64
N LEU A 262 -5.94 -7.47 29.14
CA LEU A 262 -5.68 -6.82 27.85
C LEU A 262 -6.31 -7.59 26.69
N ALA A 263 -6.13 -8.91 26.64
CA ALA A 263 -6.72 -9.77 25.62
C ALA A 263 -8.26 -9.70 25.62
N GLN A 264 -8.89 -9.72 26.80
CA GLN A 264 -10.33 -9.57 26.93
C GLN A 264 -10.79 -8.19 26.46
N THR A 265 -10.09 -7.13 26.87
CA THR A 265 -10.41 -5.75 26.48
C THR A 265 -10.30 -5.55 24.96
N LEU A 266 -9.32 -6.17 24.32
CA LEU A 266 -9.16 -6.19 22.87
C LEU A 266 -10.34 -6.88 22.19
N MET A 267 -10.73 -8.06 22.68
CA MET A 267 -11.87 -8.82 22.15
C MET A 267 -13.18 -8.03 22.23
N ASP A 268 -13.41 -7.31 23.32
CA ASP A 268 -14.66 -6.58 23.53
C ASP A 268 -14.70 -5.28 22.72
N ARG A 269 -13.61 -4.53 22.64
CA ARG A 269 -13.57 -3.25 21.91
C ARG A 269 -13.59 -3.41 20.40
N VAL A 270 -12.94 -4.44 19.84
CA VAL A 270 -12.97 -4.66 18.38
C VAL A 270 -14.38 -5.02 17.89
N LEU A 271 -15.27 -5.51 18.76
CA LEU A 271 -16.65 -5.88 18.39
C LEU A 271 -17.63 -4.71 18.43
N LEU A 272 -17.43 -3.72 19.30
CA LEU A 272 -18.35 -2.56 19.42
C LEU A 272 -18.43 -1.78 18.10
N ASP A 273 -17.29 -1.56 17.45
CA ASP A 273 -17.24 -0.86 16.16
C ASP A 273 -17.90 -1.66 15.01
N ALA A 274 -17.98 -3.00 15.10
CA ALA A 274 -18.57 -3.82 14.02
C ALA A 274 -20.10 -3.72 14.00
N ALA A 275 -20.71 -3.58 15.18
CA ALA A 275 -22.15 -3.41 15.31
C ALA A 275 -22.61 -1.98 14.95
N GLU A 276 -21.76 -0.97 15.19
CA GLU A 276 -22.03 0.43 14.84
C GLU A 276 -21.90 0.70 13.34
N ASP A 277 -20.94 0.06 12.64
CA ASP A 277 -20.81 0.11 11.18
C ASP A 277 -22.04 -0.51 10.48
N GLU A 278 -22.55 -1.65 10.98
CA GLU A 278 -23.75 -2.31 10.43
C GLU A 278 -25.03 -1.48 10.64
N ALA A 279 -25.13 -0.71 11.72
CA ALA A 279 -26.26 0.17 12.00
C ALA A 279 -26.21 1.47 11.18
N THR A 280 -24.99 2.00 10.95
CA THR A 280 -24.77 3.24 10.19
C THR A 280 -25.00 3.05 8.69
N ASP A 281 -24.61 1.90 8.14
CA ASP A 281 -24.88 1.53 6.74
C ASP A 281 -26.38 1.31 6.45
N GLN A 282 -27.14 0.80 7.42
CA GLN A 282 -28.59 0.62 7.31
C GLN A 282 -29.36 1.95 7.41
N ALA A 283 -28.87 2.91 8.19
CA ALA A 283 -29.47 4.24 8.31
C ALA A 283 -29.24 5.11 7.06
N HIS A 284 -28.07 5.00 6.41
CA HIS A 284 -27.74 5.75 5.18
C HIS A 284 -28.51 5.25 3.94
N ALA A 285 -28.91 3.97 3.91
CA ALA A 285 -29.70 3.41 2.80
C ALA A 285 -31.17 3.89 2.77
N GLY A 286 -31.71 4.40 3.88
CA GLY A 286 -33.13 4.76 4.03
C GLY A 286 -33.54 6.15 3.52
N VAL A 287 -32.59 7.05 3.26
CA VAL A 287 -32.88 8.49 3.02
C VAL A 287 -32.85 8.88 1.52
N MET A 288 -32.38 7.99 0.64
CA MET A 288 -32.18 8.29 -0.79
C MET A 288 -33.17 7.55 -1.69
N SER A 289 -34.46 7.90 -1.60
CA SER A 289 -35.44 7.51 -2.62
C SER A 289 -36.50 8.59 -2.78
N GLU A 290 -36.20 9.62 -3.58
CA GLU A 290 -37.16 10.30 -4.49
C GLU A 290 -36.44 11.41 -5.28
N GLY A 291 -36.32 11.26 -6.62
CA GLY A 291 -36.01 12.37 -7.54
C GLY A 291 -34.86 12.20 -8.54
N THR A 292 -35.13 11.44 -9.62
CA THR A 292 -34.55 11.37 -11.00
C THR A 292 -33.22 12.04 -11.45
N ASP A 293 -32.42 11.18 -12.09
CA ASP A 293 -31.61 11.26 -13.33
C ASP A 293 -30.31 12.07 -13.43
N GLY A 294 -29.18 11.32 -13.52
CA GLY A 294 -27.93 11.82 -14.13
C GLY A 294 -26.62 11.10 -13.76
N MET A 295 -26.36 9.92 -14.36
CA MET A 295 -25.04 9.30 -14.62
C MET A 295 -24.20 8.65 -13.50
N ALA A 296 -23.49 7.60 -13.97
CA ALA A 296 -22.48 6.73 -13.35
C ALA A 296 -22.98 5.71 -12.31
N GLU A 297 -23.40 4.54 -12.82
CA GLU A 297 -23.50 3.30 -12.03
C GLU A 297 -22.11 2.94 -11.44
N HIS A 298 -21.81 3.39 -10.23
CA HIS A 298 -20.85 2.72 -9.38
C HIS A 298 -21.53 1.44 -8.87
N ARG A 299 -21.45 0.37 -9.67
CA ARG A 299 -21.76 -0.99 -9.18
C ARG A 299 -20.68 -1.35 -8.16
N VAL A 300 -20.95 -1.08 -6.89
CA VAL A 300 -20.23 -1.68 -5.78
C VAL A 300 -20.51 -3.18 -5.84
N PHE A 301 -19.53 -3.92 -6.33
CA PHE A 301 -19.54 -5.37 -6.34
C PHE A 301 -19.43 -5.84 -4.88
N ARG A 302 -20.58 -6.11 -4.23
CA ARG A 302 -20.65 -6.99 -3.07
C ARG A 302 -20.60 -8.41 -3.60
N PRO A 303 -19.52 -9.20 -3.41
CA PRO A 303 -19.59 -10.61 -3.68
C PRO A 303 -20.43 -11.26 -2.58
N ALA A 304 -21.72 -11.39 -2.84
CA ALA A 304 -22.46 -12.51 -2.28
C ALA A 304 -21.89 -13.78 -2.94
N ALA A 305 -21.35 -14.67 -2.10
CA ALA A 305 -21.20 -16.11 -2.34
C ALA A 305 -21.11 -16.56 -3.81
N GLY A 306 -19.90 -16.51 -4.36
CA GLY A 306 -19.49 -17.37 -5.47
C GLY A 306 -18.01 -17.67 -5.27
N ARG A 307 -17.68 -18.88 -4.82
CA ARG A 307 -16.27 -19.32 -4.78
C ARG A 307 -15.70 -19.07 -6.19
N GLY A 308 -14.56 -18.37 -6.30
CA GLY A 308 -13.94 -18.00 -7.59
C GLY A 308 -13.42 -19.19 -8.40
N TYR A 309 -13.92 -20.39 -8.11
CA TYR A 309 -13.61 -21.68 -8.67
C TYR A 309 -14.82 -22.62 -8.53
N ARG A 310 -14.95 -23.59 -9.43
CA ARG A 310 -15.94 -24.65 -9.42
C ARG A 310 -15.22 -25.99 -9.28
N VAL A 311 -15.76 -26.86 -8.43
CA VAL A 311 -15.30 -28.24 -8.25
C VAL A 311 -16.31 -29.18 -8.93
N GLU A 312 -15.81 -30.13 -9.71
CA GLU A 312 -16.58 -31.16 -10.41
C GLU A 312 -15.91 -32.53 -10.16
N ARG A 313 -16.70 -33.57 -9.91
CA ARG A 313 -16.18 -34.94 -9.75
C ARG A 313 -16.06 -35.60 -11.13
N LEU A 314 -14.88 -36.11 -11.47
CA LEU A 314 -14.62 -36.82 -12.73
C LEU A 314 -14.67 -38.34 -12.57
N GLY A 315 -14.31 -38.85 -11.38
CA GLY A 315 -14.25 -40.28 -11.09
C GLY A 315 -14.36 -40.58 -9.59
N GLU A 316 -14.15 -41.85 -9.20
CA GLU A 316 -14.26 -42.27 -7.81
C GLU A 316 -13.25 -41.53 -6.91
N HIS A 317 -12.03 -41.31 -7.42
CA HIS A 317 -10.89 -40.63 -6.76
C HIS A 317 -10.31 -39.46 -7.59
N SER A 318 -11.11 -38.86 -8.47
CA SER A 318 -10.61 -37.83 -9.41
C SER A 318 -11.56 -36.64 -9.49
N TRP A 319 -10.98 -35.44 -9.36
CA TRP A 319 -11.69 -34.17 -9.23
C TRP A 319 -11.15 -33.12 -10.20
N ARG A 320 -12.02 -32.32 -10.81
CA ARG A 320 -11.64 -31.17 -11.61
C ARG A 320 -11.97 -29.87 -10.89
N VAL A 321 -11.02 -28.96 -10.83
CA VAL A 321 -11.24 -27.59 -10.35
C VAL A 321 -11.01 -26.60 -11.49
N THR A 322 -12.04 -25.80 -11.80
CA THR A 322 -11.97 -24.75 -12.83
C THR A 322 -12.11 -23.39 -12.19
N GLY A 323 -11.32 -22.41 -12.62
CA GLY A 323 -11.36 -21.06 -12.07
C GLY A 323 -10.12 -20.25 -12.41
N ALA A 324 -10.29 -19.14 -13.12
CA ALA A 324 -9.19 -18.35 -13.67
C ALA A 324 -8.15 -17.89 -12.63
N GLY A 325 -8.54 -17.72 -11.37
CA GLY A 325 -7.63 -17.40 -10.27
C GLY A 325 -6.79 -18.58 -9.79
N ILE A 326 -7.39 -19.76 -9.71
CA ILE A 326 -6.74 -21.00 -9.27
C ILE A 326 -5.86 -21.56 -10.40
N GLU A 327 -6.32 -21.50 -11.64
CA GLU A 327 -5.56 -21.94 -12.82
C GLU A 327 -4.25 -21.14 -12.97
N ARG A 328 -4.30 -19.81 -12.81
CA ARG A 328 -3.08 -18.97 -12.79
C ARG A 328 -2.19 -19.22 -11.58
N LEU A 329 -2.75 -19.66 -10.45
CA LEU A 329 -1.98 -19.98 -9.27
C LEU A 329 -1.15 -21.24 -9.51
N VAL A 330 -1.79 -22.32 -9.97
CA VAL A 330 -1.15 -23.60 -10.26
C VAL A 330 -0.07 -23.45 -11.33
N ALA A 331 -0.32 -22.69 -12.41
CA ALA A 331 0.64 -22.47 -13.49
C ALA A 331 1.96 -21.77 -13.07
N ARG A 332 2.07 -21.26 -11.83
CA ARG A 332 3.29 -20.64 -11.29
C ARG A 332 4.16 -21.59 -10.47
N TYR A 333 3.66 -22.78 -10.14
CA TYR A 333 4.39 -23.76 -9.36
C TYR A 333 4.88 -24.88 -10.27
N ASP A 334 6.08 -25.36 -9.99
CA ASP A 334 6.63 -26.56 -10.60
C ASP A 334 6.11 -27.77 -9.82
N LEU A 335 5.15 -28.51 -10.39
CA LEU A 335 4.44 -29.58 -9.66
C LEU A 335 5.26 -30.86 -9.53
N ASP A 336 6.38 -30.98 -10.26
CA ASP A 336 7.33 -32.08 -10.11
C ASP A 336 8.26 -31.89 -8.89
N ASN A 337 8.11 -30.78 -8.15
CA ASN A 337 8.87 -30.46 -6.95
C ASN A 337 7.98 -30.52 -5.70
N ASP A 338 8.26 -31.49 -4.83
CA ASP A 338 7.53 -31.75 -3.58
C ASP A 338 7.41 -30.51 -2.67
N GLU A 339 8.43 -29.65 -2.61
CA GLU A 339 8.40 -28.42 -1.78
C GLU A 339 7.48 -27.35 -2.37
N ALA A 340 7.46 -27.25 -3.70
CA ALA A 340 6.57 -26.35 -4.43
C ALA A 340 5.11 -26.81 -4.34
N LEU A 341 4.89 -28.14 -4.40
CA LEU A 341 3.58 -28.75 -4.20
C LEU A 341 3.05 -28.49 -2.78
N ALA A 342 3.84 -28.74 -1.74
CA ALA A 342 3.45 -28.45 -0.35
C ALA A 342 3.15 -26.96 -0.11
N HIS A 343 3.83 -26.05 -0.83
CA HIS A 343 3.50 -24.63 -0.78
C HIS A 343 2.17 -24.31 -1.49
N LEU A 344 1.95 -24.91 -2.66
CA LEU A 344 0.70 -24.78 -3.41
C LEU A 344 -0.49 -25.29 -2.57
N GLU A 345 -0.38 -26.44 -1.92
CA GLU A 345 -1.42 -27.02 -1.06
C GLU A 345 -1.82 -26.11 0.10
N ARG A 346 -0.84 -25.53 0.82
CA ARG A 346 -1.09 -24.54 1.86
C ARG A 346 -1.87 -23.34 1.31
N ARG A 347 -1.53 -22.90 0.10
CA ARG A 347 -2.23 -21.79 -0.55
C ARG A 347 -3.66 -22.18 -0.91
N LEU A 348 -3.89 -23.36 -1.48
CA LEU A 348 -5.22 -23.87 -1.83
C LEU A 348 -6.11 -24.07 -0.59
N ARG A 349 -5.53 -24.46 0.56
CA ARG A 349 -6.21 -24.53 1.86
C ARG A 349 -6.66 -23.15 2.34
N SER A 350 -5.79 -22.14 2.28
CA SER A 350 -6.15 -20.77 2.69
C SER A 350 -7.24 -20.14 1.81
N ILE A 351 -7.32 -20.54 0.53
CA ILE A 351 -8.38 -20.12 -0.41
C ILE A 351 -9.70 -20.90 -0.16
N GLY A 352 -9.68 -21.90 0.71
CA GLY A 352 -10.85 -22.70 1.08
C GLY A 352 -11.22 -23.75 0.03
N MET A 353 -10.36 -24.00 -0.97
CA MET A 353 -10.60 -25.00 -2.03
C MET A 353 -10.62 -26.42 -1.46
N ILE A 354 -9.71 -26.73 -0.54
CA ILE A 354 -9.65 -28.05 0.12
C ILE A 354 -10.97 -28.34 0.83
N ARG A 355 -11.49 -27.39 1.62
CA ARG A 355 -12.82 -27.51 2.24
C ARG A 355 -13.96 -27.65 1.24
N ALA A 356 -13.80 -27.12 0.03
CA ALA A 356 -14.78 -27.26 -1.03
C ALA A 356 -14.79 -28.65 -1.67
N LEU A 357 -13.61 -29.26 -1.80
CA LEU A 357 -13.41 -30.63 -2.26
C LEU A 357 -13.91 -31.62 -1.21
N GLU A 358 -13.51 -31.46 0.06
CA GLU A 358 -13.95 -32.30 1.19
C GLU A 358 -15.48 -32.29 1.32
N ALA A 359 -16.12 -31.13 1.14
CA ALA A 359 -17.59 -31.01 1.16
C ALA A 359 -18.30 -31.80 0.04
N GLN A 360 -17.58 -32.21 -1.01
CA GLN A 360 -18.10 -33.06 -2.07
C GLN A 360 -17.65 -34.52 -1.96
N GLY A 361 -16.81 -34.87 -0.98
CA GLY A 361 -16.37 -36.25 -0.73
C GLY A 361 -14.98 -36.60 -1.26
N PHE A 362 -14.10 -35.60 -1.41
CA PHE A 362 -12.68 -35.80 -1.66
C PHE A 362 -11.99 -36.46 -0.46
N GLU A 363 -11.11 -37.42 -0.72
CA GLU A 363 -10.25 -38.06 0.29
C GLU A 363 -8.77 -37.69 0.07
N PRO A 364 -7.96 -37.56 1.14
CA PRO A 364 -6.51 -37.35 1.01
C PRO A 364 -5.86 -38.45 0.16
N GLY A 365 -5.11 -38.06 -0.87
CA GLY A 365 -4.55 -38.97 -1.89
C GLY A 365 -5.37 -39.10 -3.16
N ASP A 366 -6.50 -38.38 -3.28
CA ASP A 366 -7.25 -38.27 -4.54
C ASP A 366 -6.52 -37.36 -5.56
N ASP A 367 -6.71 -37.63 -6.85
CA ASP A 367 -6.17 -36.84 -7.95
C ASP A 367 -7.02 -35.58 -8.21
N VAL A 368 -6.34 -34.43 -8.37
CA VAL A 368 -6.98 -33.16 -8.69
C VAL A 368 -6.43 -32.60 -10.01
N GLU A 369 -7.33 -32.37 -10.96
CA GLU A 369 -7.03 -31.72 -12.23
C GLU A 369 -7.38 -30.22 -12.18
N ILE A 370 -6.39 -29.37 -12.44
CA ILE A 370 -6.55 -27.91 -12.54
C ILE A 370 -5.85 -27.41 -13.80
N ALA A 371 -6.58 -26.69 -14.66
CA ALA A 371 -6.04 -26.18 -15.94
C ALA A 371 -5.43 -27.25 -16.87
N GLY A 372 -5.87 -28.50 -16.76
CA GLY A 372 -5.31 -29.63 -17.51
C GLY A 372 -4.03 -30.22 -16.92
N VAL A 373 -3.66 -29.84 -15.70
CA VAL A 373 -2.56 -30.43 -14.93
C VAL A 373 -3.15 -31.26 -13.79
N GLU A 374 -2.76 -32.53 -13.73
CA GLU A 374 -3.24 -33.51 -12.75
C GLU A 374 -2.14 -33.79 -11.73
N PHE A 375 -2.49 -33.76 -10.44
CA PHE A 375 -1.58 -34.06 -9.35
C PHE A 375 -2.34 -34.68 -8.16
N GLU A 376 -1.68 -35.57 -7.44
CA GLU A 376 -2.19 -36.15 -6.20
C GLU A 376 -2.18 -35.09 -5.10
N LEU A 377 -3.29 -34.97 -4.36
CA LEU A 377 -3.44 -34.01 -3.29
C LEU A 377 -3.59 -34.73 -1.95
N ASP A 378 -2.61 -34.59 -1.05
CA ASP A 378 -2.67 -35.17 0.30
C ASP A 378 -2.52 -34.08 1.36
N PRO A 379 -3.64 -33.50 1.86
CA PRO A 379 -3.61 -32.41 2.83
C PRO A 379 -3.01 -32.78 4.21
N GLY A 380 -2.50 -34.00 4.42
CA GLY A 380 -1.99 -34.46 5.71
C GLY A 380 -0.51 -34.82 5.77
N ARG A 381 0.23 -34.77 4.66
CA ARG A 381 1.57 -35.37 4.56
C ARG A 381 2.74 -34.44 4.86
#